data_AF-A0A6L6H0F2-F1
#
_entry.id   AF-A0A6L6H0F2-F1
#
_cell.length_a   1.000
_cell.length_b   1.000
_cell.length_c   1.000
_cell.angle_alpha   90.00
_cell.angle_beta   90.00
_cell.angle_gamma   90.00
#
_symmetry.space_group_name_H-M   'P 1'
#
loop_
_entity.id
_entity.type
_entity.pdbx_description
1 polymer ?
#
loop_
_entity_poly.entity_id
_entity_poly.type
_entity_poly.pdbx_seq_one_letter_code
_entity_poly.pdbx_strand_id
1 'polypeptide(L)'
;MWKVYGGLIASYLLATYLCGWRQVLVYGLHDYFTSIPLPHLLTALAVTAYLLYLVSGVLVVYLIEKQDFAKKHKDLYITLFLMITLPPSAWALFVTAMWWG
;
A
#
# COMPACT_ATOMS: atom_id res chain seq x y z
N MET A 1 -5.59 -20.34 8.46
CA MET A 1 -4.32 -19.61 8.67
C MET A 1 -3.67 -19.24 7.34
N TRP A 2 -3.30 -20.19 6.46
CA TRP A 2 -2.64 -19.92 5.16
C TRP A 2 -3.34 -18.86 4.28
N LYS A 3 -4.68 -18.91 4.17
CA LYS A 3 -5.46 -17.92 3.41
C LYS A 3 -5.26 -16.47 3.89
N VAL A 4 -5.08 -16.28 5.20
CA VAL A 4 -4.88 -14.96 5.82
C VAL A 4 -3.46 -14.45 5.54
N TYR A 5 -2.46 -15.31 5.66
CA TYR A 5 -1.08 -14.98 5.28
C TYR A 5 -0.95 -14.66 3.79
N GLY A 6 -1.59 -15.47 2.91
CA GLY A 6 -1.65 -15.20 1.48
C GLY A 6 -2.30 -13.84 1.17
N GLY A 7 -3.43 -13.53 1.81
CA GLY A 7 -4.09 -12.23 1.66
C GLY A 7 -3.24 -11.06 2.15
N LEU A 8 -2.52 -11.22 3.26
CA LEU A 8 -1.60 -10.21 3.78
C LEU A 8 -0.45 -9.95 2.80
N ILE A 9 0.22 -11.00 2.34
CA ILE A 9 1.35 -10.88 1.41
C ILE A 9 0.88 -10.27 0.09
N ALA A 10 -0.26 -10.73 -0.45
CA ALA A 10 -0.81 -10.20 -1.70
C ALA A 10 -1.19 -8.71 -1.59
N SER A 11 -1.92 -8.33 -0.54
CA SER A 11 -2.31 -6.92 -0.31
C SER A 11 -1.09 -6.02 -0.13
N TYR A 12 -0.09 -6.50 0.61
CA TYR A 12 1.13 -5.76 0.86
C TYR A 12 1.97 -5.54 -0.40
N LEU A 13 2.20 -6.60 -1.18
CA LEU A 13 2.95 -6.52 -2.44
C LEU A 13 2.23 -5.65 -3.46
N LEU A 14 0.91 -5.79 -3.55
CA LEU A 14 0.09 -4.98 -4.45
C LEU A 14 0.13 -3.50 -4.06
N ALA A 15 -0.02 -3.17 -2.76
CA ALA A 15 0.10 -1.80 -2.28
C ALA A 15 1.46 -1.19 -2.61
N THR A 16 2.54 -1.95 -2.39
CA THR A 16 3.91 -1.51 -2.67
C THR A 16 4.12 -1.26 -4.16
N TYR A 17 3.62 -2.16 -5.00
CA TYR A 17 3.64 -2.01 -6.45
C TYR A 17 2.87 -0.76 -6.91
N LEU A 18 1.65 -0.55 -6.37
CA LEU A 18 0.83 0.61 -6.68
C LEU A 18 1.44 1.92 -6.21
N CYS A 19 2.15 1.94 -5.07
CA CYS A 19 2.85 3.12 -4.59
C CYS A 19 4.07 3.47 -5.47
N GLY A 20 4.89 2.47 -5.81
CA GLY A 20 6.15 2.65 -6.56
C GLY A 20 5.95 2.88 -8.06
N TRP A 21 5.10 2.06 -8.71
CA TRP A 21 4.91 2.07 -10.16
C TRP A 21 3.67 2.83 -10.64
N ARG A 22 3.06 3.63 -9.75
CA ARG A 22 1.83 4.37 -10.06
C ARG A 22 1.90 5.18 -11.33
N GLN A 23 3.00 5.89 -11.56
CA GLN A 23 3.14 6.76 -12.73
C GLN A 23 3.05 5.96 -14.02
N VAL A 24 3.79 4.85 -14.11
CA VAL A 24 3.78 3.96 -15.26
C VAL A 24 2.38 3.40 -15.52
N LEU A 25 1.68 2.99 -14.46
CA LEU A 25 0.29 2.53 -14.58
C LEU A 25 -0.65 3.63 -15.06
N VAL A 26 -0.51 4.85 -14.55
CA VAL A 26 -1.34 5.99 -14.93
C VAL A 26 -1.14 6.36 -16.39
N TYR A 27 0.10 6.39 -16.87
CA TYR A 27 0.38 6.64 -18.29
C TYR A 27 -0.23 5.56 -19.18
N GLY A 28 -0.06 4.28 -18.83
CA GLY A 28 -0.66 3.18 -19.58
C GLY A 28 -2.21 3.17 -19.53
N LEU A 29 -2.81 3.59 -18.42
CA LEU A 29 -4.26 3.72 -18.28
C LEU A 29 -4.81 4.93 -19.02
N HIS A 30 -4.05 6.02 -19.10
CA HIS A 30 -4.49 7.24 -19.78
C HIS A 30 -4.69 7.03 -21.28
N ASP A 31 -3.92 6.13 -21.90
CA ASP A 31 -4.11 5.74 -23.30
C ASP A 31 -5.50 5.14 -23.55
N TYR A 32 -6.12 4.52 -22.54
CA TYR A 32 -7.49 3.98 -22.60
C TYR A 32 -8.54 4.95 -22.02
N PHE A 33 -8.16 5.74 -21.00
CA PHE A 33 -9.02 6.67 -20.27
C PHE A 33 -8.61 8.12 -20.50
N THR A 34 -8.65 8.55 -21.77
CA THR A 34 -8.25 9.90 -22.20
C THR A 34 -9.09 11.02 -21.58
N SER A 35 -10.30 10.70 -21.13
CA SER A 35 -11.23 11.68 -20.54
C SER A 35 -10.94 12.01 -19.07
N ILE A 36 -10.10 11.25 -18.38
CA ILE A 36 -9.76 11.49 -16.97
C ILE A 36 -8.42 12.22 -16.89
N PRO A 37 -8.34 13.38 -16.20
CA PRO A 37 -7.06 14.06 -16.01
C PRO A 37 -6.08 13.19 -15.21
N LEU A 38 -4.81 13.15 -15.65
CA LEU A 38 -3.74 12.38 -15.02
C LEU A 38 -3.67 12.50 -13.48
N PRO A 39 -3.72 13.72 -12.88
CA PRO A 39 -3.61 13.88 -11.43
C PRO A 39 -4.70 13.14 -10.66
N HIS A 40 -5.91 13.03 -11.22
CA HIS A 40 -7.03 12.34 -10.59
C HIS A 40 -6.82 10.83 -10.58
N LEU A 41 -6.37 10.26 -11.70
CA LEU A 41 -6.08 8.83 -11.80
C LEU A 41 -4.92 8.44 -10.88
N LEU A 42 -3.91 9.31 -10.81
CA LEU A 42 -2.75 9.15 -9.95
C LEU A 42 -3.11 9.24 -8.45
N THR A 43 -4.09 10.07 -8.10
CA THR A 43 -4.63 10.16 -6.74
C THR A 43 -5.45 8.92 -6.39
N ALA A 44 -6.30 8.45 -7.31
CA ALA A 44 -7.13 7.27 -7.09
C ALA A 44 -6.29 6.02 -6.81
N LEU A 45 -5.20 5.82 -7.54
CA LEU A 45 -4.27 4.72 -7.31
C LEU A 45 -3.50 4.87 -5.98
N ALA A 46 -3.15 6.09 -5.57
CA ALA A 46 -2.50 6.33 -4.28
C ALA A 46 -3.45 6.01 -3.12
N VAL A 47 -4.70 6.47 -3.18
CA VAL A 47 -5.74 6.14 -2.20
C VAL A 47 -5.96 4.63 -2.11
N THR A 48 -6.02 3.94 -3.25
CA THR A 48 -6.16 2.48 -3.31
C THR A 48 -4.99 1.77 -2.62
N ALA A 49 -3.76 2.23 -2.86
CA ALA A 49 -2.57 1.69 -2.21
C ALA A 49 -2.58 1.91 -0.69
N TYR A 50 -3.00 3.10 -0.21
CA TYR A 50 -3.12 3.36 1.23
C TYR A 50 -4.19 2.50 1.90
N LEU A 51 -5.33 2.29 1.24
CA LEU A 51 -6.35 1.38 1.74
C LEU A 51 -5.82 -0.06 1.85
N LEU A 52 -5.05 -0.52 0.86
CA LEU A 52 -4.42 -1.84 0.91
C LEU A 52 -3.41 -1.95 2.06
N TYR A 53 -2.55 -0.94 2.28
CA TYR A 53 -1.65 -0.94 3.44
C TYR A 53 -2.41 -0.91 4.77
N LEU A 54 -3.53 -0.19 4.86
CA LEU A 54 -4.36 -0.20 6.06
C LEU A 54 -4.94 -1.60 6.31
N VAL A 55 -5.45 -2.26 5.28
CA VAL A 55 -5.92 -3.65 5.35
C VAL A 55 -4.79 -4.60 5.76
N SER A 56 -3.60 -4.46 5.18
CA SER A 56 -2.42 -5.24 5.57
C SER A 56 -2.05 -5.01 7.04
N GLY A 57 -2.09 -3.76 7.52
CA GLY A 57 -1.82 -3.42 8.91
C GLY A 57 -2.83 -4.05 9.88
N VAL A 58 -4.13 -4.00 9.54
CA VAL A 58 -5.19 -4.67 10.33
C VAL A 58 -4.97 -6.19 10.36
N LEU A 59 -4.60 -6.80 9.23
CA LEU A 59 -4.28 -8.23 9.14
C LEU A 59 -3.05 -8.60 9.99
N VAL A 60 -2.00 -7.76 9.98
CA VAL A 60 -0.81 -7.95 10.83
C VAL A 60 -1.21 -7.94 12.30
N VAL A 61 -1.96 -6.93 12.75
CA VAL A 61 -2.40 -6.85 14.16
C VAL A 61 -3.28 -8.04 14.54
N TYR A 62 -4.22 -8.43 13.68
CA TYR A 62 -5.07 -9.60 13.89
C TYR A 62 -4.26 -10.90 14.03
N LEU A 63 -3.23 -11.09 13.20
CA LEU A 63 -2.35 -12.26 13.27
C LEU A 63 -1.49 -12.26 14.54
N ILE A 64 -0.98 -11.10 14.95
CA ILE A 64 -0.21 -10.95 16.19
C ILE A 64 -1.06 -11.34 17.40
N GLU A 65 -2.30 -10.85 17.49
CA GLU A 65 -3.19 -11.16 18.63
C GLU A 65 -3.57 -12.66 18.70
N LYS A 66 -3.47 -13.39 17.58
CA LYS A 66 -3.74 -14.84 17.54
C LYS A 66 -2.53 -15.73 17.82
N GLN A 67 -1.32 -15.18 17.94
CA GLN A 67 -0.11 -15.95 18.17
C GLN A 67 0.63 -15.44 19.40
N ASP A 68 0.70 -16.24 20.47
CA ASP A 68 1.37 -15.85 21.72
C ASP A 68 2.83 -15.44 21.52
N PHE A 69 3.55 -16.13 20.64
CA PHE A 69 4.92 -15.77 20.28
C PHE A 69 4.99 -14.39 19.59
N ALA A 70 4.12 -14.13 18.62
CA ALA A 70 4.10 -12.86 17.91
C ALA A 70 3.66 -11.71 18.81
N LYS A 71 2.73 -11.97 19.75
CA LYS A 71 2.25 -11.01 20.75
C LYS A 71 3.37 -10.53 21.67
N LYS A 72 4.29 -11.41 22.06
CA LYS A 72 5.50 -11.06 22.84
C LYS A 72 6.43 -10.09 22.10
N HIS A 73 6.45 -10.14 20.76
CA HIS A 73 7.32 -9.32 19.90
C HIS A 73 6.52 -8.32 19.05
N LYS A 74 5.32 -7.93 19.49
CA LYS A 74 4.38 -7.06 18.76
C LYS A 74 5.03 -5.77 18.25
N ASP A 75 5.81 -5.10 19.09
CA ASP A 75 6.47 -3.84 18.75
C ASP A 75 7.45 -4.00 17.59
N LEU A 76 8.16 -5.13 17.53
CA LEU A 76 9.11 -5.44 16.46
C LEU A 76 8.36 -5.62 15.13
N TYR A 77 7.28 -6.38 15.11
CA TYR A 77 6.47 -6.59 13.90
C TYR A 77 5.83 -5.30 13.39
N ILE A 78 5.29 -4.46 14.28
CA ILE A 78 4.71 -3.17 13.91
C ILE A 78 5.79 -2.23 13.38
N THR A 79 6.95 -2.19 14.03
CA THR A 79 8.07 -1.33 13.61
C THR A 79 8.58 -1.75 12.23
N LEU A 80 8.76 -3.05 11.99
CA LEU A 80 9.14 -3.56 10.66
C LEU A 80 8.10 -3.20 9.61
N PHE A 81 6.81 -3.39 9.90
CA PHE A 81 5.75 -3.03 8.98
C PHE A 81 5.79 -1.54 8.61
N LEU A 82 5.95 -0.66 9.59
CA LEU A 82 6.05 0.78 9.36
C LEU A 82 7.32 1.16 8.58
N MET A 83 8.48 0.59 8.92
CA MET A 83 9.74 0.88 8.23
C MET A 83 9.68 0.56 6.75
N ILE A 84 8.95 -0.50 6.35
CA ILE A 84 8.90 -0.91 4.95
C ILE A 84 7.74 -0.21 4.20
N THR A 85 6.65 0.16 4.88
CA THR A 85 5.51 0.87 4.25
C THR A 85 5.70 2.38 4.14
N LEU A 86 6.44 3.01 5.04
CA LEU A 86 6.66 4.46 5.07
C LEU A 86 7.34 4.99 3.79
N PRO A 87 8.48 4.44 3.33
CA PRO A 87 9.17 4.95 2.14
C PRO A 87 8.30 4.95 0.87
N PRO A 88 7.65 3.84 0.46
CA PRO A 88 6.79 3.85 -0.74
C PRO A 88 5.56 4.73 -0.55
N SER A 89 5.03 4.85 0.68
CA SER A 89 3.90 5.76 0.96
C SER A 89 4.29 7.22 0.82
N ALA A 90 5.46 7.60 1.33
CA ALA A 90 6.00 8.95 1.21
C ALA A 90 6.32 9.29 -0.25
N TRP A 91 6.91 8.35 -1.00
CA TRP A 91 7.11 8.50 -2.44
C TRP A 91 5.78 8.71 -3.18
N ALA A 92 4.77 7.91 -2.85
CA ALA A 92 3.45 8.05 -3.44
C ALA A 92 2.80 9.42 -3.13
N LEU A 93 2.92 9.93 -1.90
CA LEU A 93 2.43 11.26 -1.55
C LEU A 93 3.18 12.34 -2.32
N PHE A 94 4.52 12.27 -2.35
CA PHE A 94 5.38 13.23 -3.02
C PHE A 94 5.06 13.34 -4.52
N VAL A 95 4.97 12.20 -5.21
CA VAL A 95 4.60 12.18 -6.63
C VAL A 95 3.18 12.69 -6.83
N THR A 96 2.23 12.40 -5.94
CA THR A 96 0.87 12.95 -6.08
C THR A 96 0.88 14.47 -5.92
N ALA A 97 1.58 15.00 -4.92
CA ALA A 97 1.69 16.43 -4.69
C ALA A 97 2.35 17.17 -5.86
N MET A 98 3.41 16.61 -6.46
CA MET A 98 4.07 17.20 -7.64
C MET A 98 3.17 17.34 -8.88
N TRP A 99 2.07 16.58 -8.95
CA TRP A 99 1.13 16.64 -10.07
C TRP A 99 -0.08 17.54 -9.80
N TRP A 100 -0.26 17.99 -8.56
CA TRP A 100 -1.33 18.91 -8.14
C TRP A 100 -0.84 20.34 -7.87
N GLY A 101 0.45 20.53 -7.58
CA GLY A 101 1.11 21.83 -7.46
C GLY A 101 1.67 22.31 -8.79
#